data_AF-L1QM06-F1
#
_entry.id   AF-L1QM06-F1
#
_cell.length_a   1.000
_cell.length_b   1.000
_cell.length_c   1.000
_cell.angle_alpha   90.00
_cell.angle_beta   90.00
_cell.angle_gamma   90.00
#
_symmetry.space_group_name_H-M   'P 1'
#
loop_
_entity.id
_entity.type
_entity.pdbx_description
1 polymer ?
#
loop_
_entity_poly.entity_id
_entity_poly.type
_entity_poly.pdbx_seq_one_letter_code
_entity_poly.pdbx_strand_id
1 'polypeptide(L)'
;MVFKVLDEGGILVVDEIENVIHPNLLKAIIDKFYNKESNPLNAQLICTTHNTNLIEKDIRRDEIWLVDRDSYGQSYLNRLSDKKVRQTESYSQKYLSGIFGGVPEI
;
A
#
# COMPACT_ATOMS: atom_id res chain seq x y z
N MET A 1 -4.74 -15.91 -10.42
CA MET A 1 -3.50 -15.13 -10.41
C MET A 1 -2.90 -15.05 -9.01
N VAL A 2 -3.60 -14.46 -8.03
CA VAL A 2 -3.14 -14.37 -6.63
C VAL A 2 -2.71 -15.72 -6.04
N PHE A 3 -3.61 -16.72 -6.02
CA PHE A 3 -3.30 -18.04 -5.44
C PHE A 3 -2.11 -18.73 -6.10
N LYS A 4 -2.01 -18.64 -7.43
CA LYS A 4 -0.85 -19.16 -8.17
C LYS A 4 0.47 -18.57 -7.68
N VAL A 5 0.51 -17.25 -7.46
CA VAL A 5 1.73 -16.57 -6.97
C VAL A 5 2.04 -16.96 -5.52
N LEU A 6 1.03 -17.18 -4.68
CA LEU A 6 1.23 -17.68 -3.31
C LEU A 6 1.76 -19.13 -3.30
N ASP A 7 1.26 -19.98 -4.21
CA ASP A 7 1.60 -21.40 -4.31
C ASP A 7 2.98 -21.65 -4.96
N GLU A 8 3.37 -20.80 -5.92
CA GLU A 8 4.62 -20.94 -6.69
C GLU A 8 5.72 -19.97 -6.23
N GLY A 9 5.38 -18.97 -5.41
CA GLY A 9 6.25 -17.84 -5.08
C GLY A 9 6.32 -16.80 -6.20
N GLY A 10 7.12 -15.75 -6.00
CA GLY A 10 7.36 -14.70 -7.00
C GLY A 10 6.74 -13.35 -6.65
N ILE A 11 6.59 -12.49 -7.65
CA ILE A 11 6.11 -11.10 -7.47
C ILE A 11 4.84 -10.91 -8.28
N LEU A 12 3.78 -10.48 -7.60
CA LEU A 12 2.53 -10.04 -8.20
C LEU A 12 2.51 -8.50 -8.23
N VAL A 13 2.40 -7.92 -9.42
CA VAL A 13 2.26 -6.46 -9.61
C VAL A 13 0.84 -6.17 -10.09
N VAL A 14 0.12 -5.30 -9.38
CA VAL A 14 -1.28 -4.95 -9.69
C VAL A 14 -1.48 -3.44 -9.65
N ASP A 15 -2.02 -2.88 -10.72
CA ASP A 15 -2.46 -1.49 -10.73
C ASP A 15 -3.91 -1.41 -10.20
N GLU A 16 -4.21 -0.41 -9.38
CA GLU A 16 -5.53 -0.16 -8.76
C GLU A 16 -6.17 -1.41 -8.16
N ILE A 17 -5.52 -2.00 -7.14
CA ILE A 17 -5.90 -3.31 -6.60
C ILE A 17 -7.33 -3.36 -6.02
N GLU A 18 -7.91 -2.24 -5.66
CA GLU A 18 -9.28 -2.11 -5.17
C GLU A 18 -10.35 -2.15 -6.26
N ASN A 19 -9.98 -2.10 -7.54
CA ASN A 19 -10.95 -1.97 -8.60
C ASN A 19 -11.84 -3.22 -8.66
N VAL A 20 -13.16 -3.03 -8.52
CA VAL A 20 -14.19 -4.10 -8.50
C VAL A 20 -14.12 -5.06 -7.29
N ILE A 21 -13.30 -4.79 -6.27
CA ILE A 21 -13.14 -5.66 -5.08
C ILE A 21 -13.68 -4.98 -3.83
N HIS A 22 -14.53 -5.70 -3.08
CA HIS A 22 -15.00 -5.21 -1.77
C HIS A 22 -13.82 -5.07 -0.78
N PRO A 23 -13.72 -3.98 0.00
CA PRO A 23 -12.57 -3.73 0.89
C PRO A 23 -12.19 -4.89 1.82
N ASN A 24 -13.18 -5.57 2.41
CA ASN A 24 -12.93 -6.74 3.27
C ASN A 24 -12.22 -7.89 2.53
N LEU A 25 -12.57 -8.12 1.26
CA LEU A 25 -11.94 -9.16 0.45
C LEU A 25 -10.50 -8.77 0.10
N LEU A 26 -10.29 -7.49 -0.21
CA LEU A 26 -8.95 -6.96 -0.47
C LEU A 26 -8.03 -7.10 0.76
N LYS A 27 -8.52 -6.77 1.95
CA LYS A 27 -7.77 -6.97 3.20
C LYS A 27 -7.42 -8.46 3.39
N ALA A 28 -8.37 -9.36 3.18
CA ALA A 28 -8.12 -10.80 3.27
C ALA A 28 -7.08 -11.32 2.23
N ILE A 29 -7.02 -10.70 1.03
CA ILE A 29 -5.99 -11.02 0.03
C ILE A 29 -4.62 -10.55 0.52
N ILE A 30 -4.51 -9.31 1.02
CA ILE A 30 -3.26 -8.74 1.54
C ILE A 30 -2.76 -9.57 2.74
N ASP A 31 -3.64 -9.94 3.67
CA ASP A 31 -3.31 -10.75 4.84
C ASP A 31 -2.69 -12.12 4.46
N LYS A 32 -3.09 -12.69 3.32
CA LYS A 32 -2.49 -13.93 2.81
C LYS A 32 -1.03 -13.76 2.43
N PHE A 33 -0.63 -12.61 1.91
CA PHE A 33 0.78 -12.33 1.60
C PHE A 33 1.63 -12.18 2.87
N TYR A 34 1.05 -11.71 3.98
CA TYR A 34 1.75 -11.59 5.27
C TYR A 34 1.81 -12.90 6.07
N ASN A 35 0.87 -13.83 5.85
CA ASN A 35 0.78 -15.06 6.63
C ASN A 35 1.67 -16.17 6.03
N LYS A 36 2.56 -16.74 6.86
CA LYS A 36 3.51 -17.80 6.45
C LYS A 36 2.88 -19.14 6.08
N GLU A 37 1.71 -19.46 6.61
CA GLU A 37 0.98 -20.68 6.27
C GLU A 37 0.38 -20.57 4.86
N SER A 38 -0.16 -19.39 4.49
CA SER A 38 -0.69 -19.14 3.15
C SER A 38 0.36 -18.66 2.14
N ASN A 39 1.51 -18.18 2.59
CA ASN A 39 2.62 -17.70 1.77
C ASN A 39 3.95 -18.34 2.19
N PRO A 40 4.09 -19.69 2.08
CA PRO A 40 5.29 -20.39 2.53
C PRO A 40 6.53 -20.07 1.67
N LEU A 41 6.32 -19.57 0.44
CA LEU A 41 7.39 -19.28 -0.52
C LEU A 41 7.76 -17.78 -0.58
N ASN A 42 7.26 -16.96 0.35
CA ASN A 42 7.53 -15.52 0.44
C ASN A 42 7.24 -14.74 -0.86
N ALA A 43 6.12 -15.05 -1.50
CA ALA A 43 5.59 -14.25 -2.58
C ALA A 43 5.38 -12.79 -2.15
N GLN A 44 5.55 -11.87 -3.09
CA GLN A 44 5.44 -10.43 -2.87
C GLN A 44 4.27 -9.84 -3.66
N LEU A 45 3.54 -8.92 -3.03
CA LEU A 45 2.53 -8.09 -3.68
C LEU A 45 3.06 -6.66 -3.78
N ILE A 46 3.08 -6.12 -4.99
CA ILE A 46 3.34 -4.70 -5.26
C ILE A 46 2.09 -4.15 -5.93
N CYS A 47 1.46 -3.14 -5.34
CA CYS A 47 0.25 -2.59 -5.90
C CYS A 47 0.13 -1.08 -5.70
N THR A 48 -0.68 -0.45 -6.55
CA THR A 48 -1.15 0.93 -6.39
C THR A 48 -2.58 0.92 -5.85
N THR A 49 -2.95 1.99 -5.15
CA THR A 49 -4.29 2.18 -4.60
C THR A 49 -4.58 3.65 -4.35
N HIS A 50 -5.82 4.05 -4.57
CA HIS A 50 -6.41 5.31 -4.09
C HIS A 50 -7.13 5.14 -2.75
N ASN A 51 -7.32 3.90 -2.28
CA ASN A 51 -8.04 3.60 -1.06
C ASN A 51 -7.14 3.79 0.17
N THR A 52 -7.30 4.93 0.85
CA THR A 52 -6.55 5.25 2.07
C THR A 52 -6.81 4.28 3.22
N ASN A 53 -7.89 3.50 3.20
CA ASN A 53 -8.18 2.49 4.23
C ASN A 53 -7.25 1.28 4.16
N LEU A 54 -6.48 1.11 3.08
CA LEU A 54 -5.42 0.11 3.03
C LEU A 54 -4.17 0.56 3.79
N ILE A 55 -4.04 1.88 4.03
CA ILE A 55 -2.94 2.49 4.77
C ILE A 55 -3.28 2.48 6.28
N GLU A 56 -3.49 1.27 6.82
CA GLU A 56 -3.80 1.03 8.23
C GLU A 56 -2.53 0.69 9.05
N LYS A 57 -2.70 0.60 10.38
CA LYS A 57 -1.59 0.37 11.34
C LYS A 57 -0.82 -0.94 11.12
N ASP A 58 -1.45 -1.91 10.46
CA ASP A 58 -0.90 -3.26 10.28
C ASP A 58 0.14 -3.31 9.15
N ILE A 59 0.18 -2.30 8.26
CA ILE A 59 1.19 -2.17 7.22
C ILE A 59 2.38 -1.36 7.74
N ARG A 60 3.60 -1.85 7.47
CA ARG A 60 4.82 -1.16 7.93
C ARG A 60 5.08 0.08 7.07
N ARG A 61 5.67 1.12 7.67
CA ARG A 61 5.92 2.40 6.97
C ARG A 61 6.92 2.29 5.83
N ASP A 62 7.81 1.30 5.86
CA ASP A 62 8.76 0.99 4.78
C ASP A 62 8.11 0.25 3.60
N GLU A 63 6.88 -0.23 3.76
CA GLU A 63 6.09 -0.90 2.71
C GLU A 63 5.16 0.09 1.99
N ILE A 64 5.00 1.31 2.51
CA ILE A 64 4.12 2.35 1.95
C ILE A 64 4.94 3.39 1.22
N TRP A 65 4.58 3.60 -0.06
CA TRP A 65 5.17 4.61 -0.92
C TRP A 65 4.09 5.58 -1.39
N LEU A 66 4.37 6.87 -1.30
CA LEU A 66 3.49 7.94 -1.72
C LEU A 66 4.02 8.55 -3.01
N VAL A 67 3.16 8.66 -4.01
CA VAL A 67 3.45 9.37 -5.25
C VAL A 67 2.99 10.81 -5.10
N ASP A 68 3.83 11.74 -5.48
CA ASP A 68 3.53 13.16 -5.47
C ASP A 68 4.03 13.79 -6.79
N ARG A 69 3.60 15.03 -7.07
CA ARG A 69 3.91 15.73 -8.31
C ARG A 69 4.39 17.14 -8.01
N ASP A 70 5.50 17.55 -8.61
CA ASP A 70 6.01 18.91 -8.47
C ASP A 70 5.23 19.92 -9.33
N SER A 71 5.55 21.20 -9.17
CA SER A 71 4.94 22.29 -9.96
C SER A 71 5.23 22.23 -11.46
N TYR A 72 6.17 21.38 -11.90
CA TYR A 72 6.51 21.14 -13.30
C TYR A 72 5.85 19.87 -13.85
N GLY A 73 5.06 19.17 -13.05
CA GLY A 73 4.36 17.95 -13.44
C GLY A 73 5.18 16.67 -13.29
N GLN A 74 6.39 16.73 -12.72
CA GLN A 74 7.24 15.57 -12.51
C GLN A 74 6.77 14.76 -11.31
N SER A 75 6.60 13.45 -11.50
CA SER A 75 6.23 12.54 -10.41
C SER A 75 7.45 12.07 -9.64
N TYR A 76 7.34 12.07 -8.31
CA TYR A 76 8.37 11.52 -7.42
C TYR A 76 7.74 10.61 -6.36
N LEU A 77 8.53 9.66 -5.89
CA LEU A 77 8.14 8.62 -4.95
C LEU A 77 8.81 8.88 -3.60
N ASN A 78 8.02 8.89 -2.53
CA ASN A 78 8.49 9.05 -1.16
C ASN A 78 8.09 7.87 -0.30
N ARG A 79 9.03 7.28 0.44
CA ARG A 79 8.70 6.26 1.43
C ARG A 79 8.08 6.91 2.64
N LEU A 80 7.02 6.31 3.18
CA LEU A 80 6.40 6.82 4.40
C LEU A 80 7.36 6.72 5.59
N SER A 81 8.27 5.75 5.59
CA SER A 81 9.33 5.60 6.61
C SER A 81 10.24 6.81 6.75
N ASP A 82 10.42 7.59 5.69
CA ASP A 82 11.32 8.75 5.67
C ASP A 82 10.69 9.98 6.36
N LYS A 83 9.38 9.93 6.60
CA LYS A 83 8.65 10.97 7.34
C LYS A 83 8.78 10.72 8.85
N LYS A 84 9.15 11.76 9.60
CA LYS A 84 9.33 11.74 11.08
C LYS A 84 7.98 11.70 11.82
N VAL A 85 7.27 10.59 11.70
CA VAL A 85 5.87 10.46 12.11
C VAL A 85 5.74 9.26 13.05
N ARG A 86 5.18 9.46 14.25
CA ARG A 86 5.00 8.39 15.23
C ARG A 86 3.94 7.38 14.75
N GLN A 87 4.21 6.09 15.01
CA GLN A 87 3.38 4.94 14.60
C GLN A 87 2.03 4.83 15.35
N THR A 88 1.81 5.65 16.38
CA THR A 88 0.59 5.60 17.22
C THR A 88 -0.64 6.22 16.55
N GLU A 89 -0.46 7.01 15.50
CA GLU A 89 -1.50 7.81 14.84
C GLU A 89 -1.99 7.16 13.55
N SER A 90 -3.20 7.48 13.11
CA SER A 90 -3.76 6.94 11.87
C SER A 90 -3.02 7.51 10.65
N TYR A 91 -2.35 6.64 9.89
CA TYR A 91 -1.63 7.06 8.67
C TYR A 91 -2.58 7.64 7.62
N SER A 92 -3.76 7.06 7.46
CA SER A 92 -4.79 7.58 6.55
C SER A 92 -5.21 9.01 6.91
N GLN A 93 -5.44 9.30 8.19
CA GLN A 93 -5.79 10.66 8.62
C GLN A 93 -4.68 11.68 8.36
N LYS A 94 -3.42 11.30 8.57
CA LYS A 94 -2.27 12.18 8.32
C LYS A 94 -1.96 12.39 6.85
N TYR A 95 -2.21 11.36 6.03
CA TYR A 95 -2.18 11.49 4.60
C TYR A 95 -3.25 12.50 4.17
N LEU A 96 -4.51 12.32 4.58
CA LEU A 96 -5.61 13.23 4.25
C LEU A 96 -5.42 14.66 4.77
N SER A 97 -4.68 14.85 5.86
CA SER A 97 -4.32 16.18 6.36
C SER A 97 -3.17 16.85 5.59
N GLY A 98 -2.61 16.19 4.57
CA GLY A 98 -1.50 16.70 3.76
C GLY A 98 -0.11 16.58 4.40
N ILE A 99 0.03 15.98 5.59
CA ILE A 99 1.31 15.93 6.33
C ILE A 99 2.37 15.15 5.54
N PHE A 100 1.96 14.17 4.73
CA PHE A 100 2.88 13.34 3.97
C PHE A 100 3.14 13.83 2.54
N GLY A 101 2.39 14.83 2.06
CA GLY A 101 2.28 15.14 0.62
C GLY A 101 1.42 14.10 -0.11
N GLY A 102 1.40 14.17 -1.44
CA GLY A 102 0.65 13.23 -2.30
C GLY A 102 -0.87 13.40 -2.29
N VAL A 103 -1.39 14.40 -1.56
CA VAL A 103 -2.81 14.80 -1.64
C VAL A 103 -2.96 15.78 -2.80
N PRO A 104 -3.99 15.67 -3.66
CA PRO A 104 -4.22 16.61 -4.75
C PRO A 104 -4.44 18.05 -4.24
N GLU A 105 -3.76 19.01 -4.87
CA GLU A 105 -4.11 20.44 -4.76
C GLU A 105 -5.28 20.72 -5.73
N ILE A 106 -6.40 21.24 -5.20
CA ILE A 106 -7.63 21.56 -5.96
C ILE A 106 -7.82 23.08 -5.99
#